data_AF-A0A5Y1L6P3-F1
#
_entry.id   AF-A0A5Y1L6P3-F1
#
_cell.length_a   1.000
_cell.length_b   1.000
_cell.length_c   1.000
_cell.angle_alpha   90.00
_cell.angle_beta   90.00
_cell.angle_gamma   90.00
#
_symmetry.space_group_name_H-M   'P 1'
#
loop_
_entity.id
_entity.type
_entity.pdbx_description
1 polymer ?
#
loop_
_entity_poly.entity_id
_entity_poly.type
_entity_poly.pdbx_seq_one_letter_code
_entity_poly.pdbx_strand_id
1 'polypeptide(L)'
;MRKNWTDEEIRVLQNNYEYVDTEIIANFLNRSYHSIKNKAARLGISKNSEWTEDEDIYLEYFVYENDDNISKAAEFLGRTKDAVINRLVKLRKRDSSVSF
;
A
#
# COMPACT_ATOMS: atom_id res chain seq x y z
N MET A 1 -17.51 10.30 23.99
CA MET A 1 -18.36 9.12 23.74
C MET A 1 -17.83 8.42 22.48
N ARG A 2 -17.68 7.09 22.45
CA ARG A 2 -17.19 6.39 21.24
C ARG A 2 -18.34 6.35 20.21
N LYS A 3 -18.11 6.87 18.99
CA LYS A 3 -19.10 6.79 17.89
C LYS A 3 -19.22 5.34 17.43
N ASN A 4 -20.41 4.75 17.59
CA ASN A 4 -20.72 3.40 17.13
C ASN A 4 -20.58 3.29 15.60
N TRP A 5 -20.20 2.10 15.12
CA TRP A 5 -20.11 1.81 13.69
C TRP A 5 -21.50 1.46 13.16
N THR A 6 -21.87 2.03 12.02
CA THR A 6 -23.09 1.65 11.29
C THR A 6 -22.81 0.53 10.30
N ASP A 7 -23.84 -0.19 9.88
CA ASP A 7 -23.73 -1.24 8.85
C ASP A 7 -23.27 -0.68 7.51
N GLU A 8 -23.59 0.59 7.23
CA GLU A 8 -23.11 1.28 6.02
C GLU A 8 -21.61 1.55 6.09
N GLU A 9 -21.12 2.09 7.21
CA GLU A 9 -19.69 2.32 7.40
C GLU A 9 -18.89 0.99 7.35
N ILE A 10 -19.48 -0.11 7.84
CA ILE A 10 -18.90 -1.44 7.74
C ILE A 10 -18.84 -1.92 6.29
N ARG A 11 -19.93 -1.76 5.52
CA ARG A 11 -19.96 -2.11 4.09
C ARG A 11 -18.93 -1.33 3.27
N VAL A 12 -18.78 -0.03 3.55
CA VAL A 12 -17.75 0.79 2.90
C VAL A 12 -16.35 0.23 3.19
N LEU A 13 -16.05 -0.10 4.44
CA LEU A 13 -14.78 -0.73 4.81
C LEU A 13 -14.56 -2.06 4.08
N GLN A 14 -15.53 -2.97 4.11
CA GLN A 14 -15.40 -4.29 3.49
C GLN A 14 -15.14 -4.21 1.98
N ASN A 15 -15.80 -3.28 1.29
CA ASN A 15 -15.70 -3.17 -0.16
C ASN A 15 -14.48 -2.39 -0.64
N ASN A 16 -13.92 -1.49 0.18
CA ASN A 16 -12.94 -0.52 -0.28
C ASN A 16 -11.59 -0.59 0.45
N TYR A 17 -11.54 -1.14 1.67
CA TYR A 17 -10.32 -1.07 2.49
C TYR A 17 -9.11 -1.73 1.84
N GLU A 18 -9.33 -2.76 1.03
CA GLU A 18 -8.27 -3.45 0.31
C GLU A 18 -7.52 -2.52 -0.67
N TYR A 19 -8.24 -1.65 -1.39
CA TYR A 19 -7.71 -0.90 -2.53
C TYR A 19 -7.62 0.62 -2.31
N VAL A 20 -8.48 1.19 -1.47
CA VAL A 20 -8.62 2.66 -1.33
C VAL A 20 -7.87 3.16 -0.11
N ASP A 21 -7.02 4.18 -0.26
CA ASP A 21 -6.22 4.75 0.84
C ASP A 21 -7.03 4.93 2.13
N THR A 22 -6.42 4.56 3.26
CA THR A 22 -7.06 4.62 4.57
C THR A 22 -7.46 6.04 4.95
N GLU A 23 -6.68 7.07 4.57
CA GLU A 23 -7.00 8.48 4.79
C GLU A 23 -8.22 8.93 3.97
N ILE A 24 -8.38 8.42 2.75
CA ILE A 24 -9.56 8.70 1.92
C ILE A 24 -10.80 8.11 2.58
N ILE A 25 -10.74 6.85 3.05
CA ILE A 25 -11.85 6.21 3.77
C ILE A 25 -12.15 6.93 5.08
N ALA A 26 -11.11 7.36 5.81
CA ALA A 26 -11.23 8.10 7.05
C ALA A 26 -11.99 9.42 6.86
N ASN A 27 -11.60 10.20 5.85
CA ASN A 27 -12.28 11.44 5.47
C ASN A 27 -13.73 11.19 5.04
N PHE A 28 -13.96 10.19 4.18
CA PHE A 28 -15.30 9.85 3.68
C PHE A 28 -16.27 9.45 4.81
N LEU A 29 -15.80 8.67 5.79
CA LEU A 29 -16.64 8.22 6.92
C LEU A 29 -16.64 9.19 8.10
N ASN A 30 -15.90 10.30 8.01
CA ASN A 30 -15.63 11.23 9.10
C ASN A 30 -15.18 10.51 10.38
N ARG A 31 -14.13 9.71 10.25
CA ARG A 31 -13.49 8.94 11.32
C ARG A 31 -11.98 9.13 11.25
N SER A 32 -11.28 8.94 12.38
CA SER A 32 -9.82 9.01 12.35
C SER A 32 -9.23 7.80 11.62
N TYR A 33 -8.08 8.01 10.97
CA TYR A 33 -7.24 6.96 10.38
C TYR A 33 -7.07 5.74 11.31
N HIS A 34 -6.75 5.98 12.58
CA HIS A 34 -6.59 4.94 13.59
C HIS A 34 -7.90 4.18 13.87
N SER A 35 -9.06 4.85 13.85
CA SER A 35 -10.36 4.19 13.99
C SER A 35 -10.65 3.26 12.81
N ILE A 36 -10.34 3.67 11.58
CA ILE A 36 -10.49 2.84 10.38
C ILE A 36 -9.62 1.58 10.51
N LYS A 37 -8.32 1.73 10.78
CA LYS A 37 -7.40 0.58 10.92
C LYS A 37 -7.83 -0.40 12.00
N ASN A 38 -8.21 0.10 13.17
CA ASN A 38 -8.65 -0.75 14.28
C ASN A 38 -9.93 -1.52 13.94
N LYS A 39 -10.86 -0.91 13.18
CA LYS A 39 -12.08 -1.61 12.76
C LYS A 39 -11.77 -2.64 11.67
N ALA A 40 -10.97 -2.28 10.67
CA ALA A 40 -10.54 -3.21 9.62
C ALA A 40 -9.88 -4.47 10.23
N ALA A 41 -8.95 -4.29 11.17
CA ALA A 41 -8.32 -5.40 11.89
C ALA A 41 -9.34 -6.31 12.61
N ARG A 42 -10.35 -5.73 13.26
CA ARG A 42 -11.43 -6.50 13.92
C ARG A 42 -12.36 -7.21 12.95
N LEU A 43 -12.48 -6.70 11.72
CA LEU A 43 -13.25 -7.32 10.64
C LEU A 43 -12.42 -8.36 9.87
N GLY A 44 -11.12 -8.48 10.14
CA GLY A 44 -10.23 -9.40 9.43
C GLY A 44 -9.92 -8.98 7.99
N ILE A 45 -10.09 -7.70 7.65
CA ILE A 45 -9.80 -7.16 6.32
C ILE A 45 -8.45 -6.44 6.32
N SER A 46 -7.67 -6.65 5.26
CA SER A 46 -6.32 -6.09 5.09
C SER A 46 -6.21 -5.32 3.78
N LYS A 47 -5.14 -4.53 3.67
CA LYS A 47 -4.74 -3.90 2.41
C LYS A 47 -4.27 -4.94 1.42
N ASN A 48 -4.51 -4.72 0.13
CA ASN A 48 -3.77 -5.46 -0.88
C ASN A 48 -2.29 -5.04 -0.79
N SER A 49 -1.40 -6.02 -0.76
CA SER A 49 0.05 -5.81 -0.75
C SER A 49 0.74 -6.46 -1.95
N GLU A 50 -0.04 -7.03 -2.86
CA GLU A 50 0.47 -7.55 -4.12
C GLU A 50 1.09 -6.43 -4.95
N TRP A 51 2.16 -6.77 -5.66
CA TRP A 51 2.81 -5.86 -6.59
C TRP A 51 2.11 -6.00 -7.94
N THR A 52 1.67 -4.89 -8.52
CA THR A 52 1.09 -4.90 -9.87
C THR A 52 2.19 -4.97 -10.92
N GLU A 53 1.82 -5.35 -12.15
CA GLU A 53 2.73 -5.35 -13.28
C GLU A 53 3.27 -3.93 -13.57
N ASP A 54 2.43 -2.91 -13.47
CA ASP A 54 2.85 -1.50 -13.63
C ASP A 54 3.85 -1.07 -12.56
N GLU A 55 3.68 -1.50 -11.30
CA GLU A 55 4.65 -1.24 -10.23
C GLU A 55 5.98 -1.95 -10.52
N ASP A 56 5.94 -3.20 -11.00
CA ASP A 56 7.15 -3.94 -11.38
C ASP A 56 7.88 -3.25 -12.54
N ILE A 57 7.18 -2.89 -13.62
CA ILE A 57 7.74 -2.16 -14.76
C ILE A 57 8.35 -0.84 -14.27
N TYR A 58 7.65 -0.09 -13.42
CA TYR A 58 8.19 1.14 -12.86
C TYR A 58 9.49 0.89 -12.09
N LEU A 59 9.52 -0.12 -11.23
CA LEU A 59 10.71 -0.48 -10.46
C LEU A 59 11.88 -0.93 -11.35
N GLU A 60 11.63 -1.75 -12.36
CA GLU A 60 12.65 -2.27 -13.28
C GLU A 60 13.30 -1.18 -14.12
N TYR A 61 12.52 -0.23 -14.64
CA TYR A 61 13.03 0.76 -15.58
C TYR A 61 13.50 2.06 -14.93
N PHE A 62 12.95 2.44 -13.78
CA PHE A 62 13.16 3.77 -13.20
C PHE A 62 13.86 3.77 -11.84
N VAL A 63 14.13 2.61 -11.23
CA VAL A 63 14.72 2.53 -9.87
C VAL A 63 16.05 1.78 -9.85
N TYR A 64 17.13 2.57 -9.84
CA TYR A 64 18.52 2.11 -9.73
C TYR A 64 19.06 2.27 -8.30
N GLU A 65 20.14 1.56 -7.95
CA GLU A 65 20.63 1.38 -6.56
C GLU A 65 21.00 2.66 -5.77
N ASN A 66 21.05 3.81 -6.44
CA ASN A 66 21.26 5.09 -5.75
C ASN A 66 20.10 5.37 -4.78
N ASP A 67 20.43 5.59 -3.50
CA ASP A 67 19.50 5.71 -2.36
C ASP A 67 18.35 6.72 -2.58
N ASP A 68 18.60 7.79 -3.35
CA ASP A 68 17.59 8.80 -3.69
C ASP A 68 16.43 8.24 -4.52
N ASN A 69 16.66 7.26 -5.39
CA ASN A 69 15.61 6.71 -6.27
C ASN A 69 14.73 5.72 -5.53
N ILE A 70 15.29 4.94 -4.59
CA ILE A 70 14.51 4.01 -3.74
C ILE A 70 13.55 4.80 -2.86
N SER A 71 14.03 5.90 -2.28
CA SER A 71 13.23 6.76 -1.41
C SER A 71 12.06 7.39 -2.16
N LYS A 72 12.30 7.89 -3.38
CA LYS A 72 11.26 8.47 -4.25
C LYS A 72 10.27 7.41 -4.74
N ALA A 73 10.74 6.21 -5.09
CA ALA A 73 9.88 5.11 -5.48
C ALA A 73 8.96 4.66 -4.34
N ALA A 74 9.49 4.58 -3.11
CA ALA A 74 8.71 4.26 -1.93
C ALA A 74 7.58 5.28 -1.70
N GLU A 75 7.90 6.58 -1.81
CA GLU A 75 6.90 7.65 -1.72
C GLU A 75 5.87 7.56 -2.85
N PHE A 76 6.32 7.44 -4.10
CA PHE A 76 5.45 7.39 -5.28
C PHE A 76 4.48 6.20 -5.25
N LEU A 77 4.96 5.03 -4.84
CA LEU A 77 4.16 3.80 -4.77
C LEU A 77 3.39 3.64 -3.47
N GLY A 78 3.56 4.55 -2.49
CA GLY A 78 2.98 4.41 -1.16
C GLY A 78 3.48 3.17 -0.40
N ARG A 79 4.72 2.75 -0.67
CA ARG A 79 5.37 1.55 -0.10
C ARG A 79 6.46 1.97 0.89
N THR A 80 6.91 1.04 1.74
CA THR A 80 8.12 1.27 2.53
C THR A 80 9.37 1.09 1.68
N LYS A 81 10.48 1.77 2.04
CA LYS A 81 11.78 1.56 1.38
C LYS A 81 12.17 0.08 1.37
N ASP A 82 11.98 -0.62 2.49
CA ASP A 82 12.26 -2.05 2.60
C ASP A 82 11.40 -2.90 1.65
N ALA A 83 10.12 -2.56 1.45
CA ALA A 83 9.27 -3.28 0.51
C ALA A 83 9.78 -3.11 -0.93
N VAL A 84 10.18 -1.90 -1.31
CA VAL A 84 10.78 -1.59 -2.62
C VAL A 84 12.09 -2.35 -2.81
N ILE A 85 13.02 -2.30 -1.85
CA ILE A 85 14.30 -3.02 -1.91
C ILE A 85 14.07 -4.53 -2.08
N ASN A 86 13.19 -5.11 -1.25
CA ASN A 86 12.89 -6.54 -1.33
C ASN A 86 12.26 -6.93 -2.67
N ARG A 87 11.45 -6.06 -3.28
CA ARG A 87 10.88 -6.31 -4.60
C ARG A 87 11.94 -6.23 -5.70
N LEU A 88 12.76 -5.19 -5.72
CA LEU A 88 13.87 -5.02 -6.67
C LEU A 88 14.81 -6.23 -6.65
N VAL A 89 15.22 -6.71 -5.47
CA VAL A 89 16.07 -7.90 -5.33
C VAL A 89 15.41 -9.14 -5.98
N LYS A 90 14.08 -9.28 -5.87
CA LYS A 90 13.36 -10.40 -6.51
C LYS A 90 13.28 -10.25 -8.02
N LEU A 91 13.03 -9.04 -8.53
CA LEU A 91 12.94 -8.75 -9.97
C LEU A 91 14.30 -8.97 -10.65
N ARG A 92 15.39 -8.43 -10.08
CA ARG A 92 16.75 -8.58 -10.63
C ARG A 92 17.33 -10.00 -10.54
N LYS A 93 16.89 -10.81 -9.57
CA LYS A 93 17.21 -12.25 -9.56
C LYS A 93 16.52 -13.02 -10.68
N ARG A 94 15.39 -12.52 -11.18
CA ARG A 94 14.63 -13.13 -12.27
C ARG A 94 15.09 -12.63 -13.63
N ASP A 95 15.52 -11.37 -13.72
CA ASP A 95 16.03 -10.77 -14.95
C ASP A 95 17.53 -10.43 -14.83
N SER A 96 18.37 -11.26 -15.45
CA SER A 96 19.82 -11.07 -15.53
C SER A 96 20.27 -9.86 -16.37
N SER A 97 19.35 -9.14 -17.03
CA SER A 97 19.65 -7.93 -17.80
C SER A 97 19.59 -6.63 -16.98
N VAL A 98 18.98 -6.64 -15.80
CA VAL A 98 18.88 -5.47 -14.92
C VAL A 98 20.11 -5.43 -14.02
N SER A 99 21.10 -4.61 -14.40
CA SER A 99 22.37 -4.48 -13.69
C SER A 99 22.18 -4.08 -12.23
N PHE A 100 22.96 -4.72 -11.35
CA PHE A 100 23.32 -4.17 -10.03
C PHE A 100 24.13 -2.88 -10.23
#